data_AF-R6QRI0-F1
#
_entry.id   AF-R6QRI0-F1
#
_cell.length_a   1.000
_cell.length_b   1.000
_cell.length_c   1.000
_cell.angle_alpha   90.00
_cell.angle_beta   90.00
_cell.angle_gamma   90.00
#
_symmetry.space_group_name_H-M   'P 1'
#
loop_
_entity.id
_entity.type
_entity.pdbx_description
1 polymer ?
#
loop_
_entity_poly.entity_id
_entity_poly.type
_entity_poly.pdbx_seq_one_letter_code
_entity_poly.pdbx_strand_id
1 'polypeptide(L)'
;MENTFDLSQFDKYREDNRREVKKANGGLPISLWDTYSAFANCYGGVIILGVKEEKDGSWKTTGLQNASKLRKDFWDTINNSKKVNINLLSEDDVEMYEVGDNKDVIMVIYVPMAKREQKPVYINNDIFNGTFRRNYEGDYHCTRLQVKTMLRDQTERTMDMEVLDKVPIEDLNYDTIHGYRNSHRSLKEGHPFERLSDHEYLRSIGAAAISEEDGKLHPTAAGMLMFGDEYNIVRHFPEYFLDYREELDPTTRWSDRLQSSSGEWSGNVCDFYFRVYNKIIKELRYLSKWSVVSVLMILQCTRHFVRLWQTA
;
A
#
# COMPACT_ATOMS: atom_id res chain seq x y z
N MET A 1 12.84 7.86 -15.54
CA MET A 1 13.69 8.63 -14.61
C MET A 1 14.69 9.39 -15.47
N GLU A 2 14.84 10.71 -15.32
CA GLU A 2 15.97 11.42 -15.94
C GLU A 2 17.28 10.80 -15.42
N ASN A 3 18.23 10.49 -16.31
CA ASN A 3 19.44 9.74 -16.01
C ASN A 3 20.25 10.38 -14.87
N THR A 4 20.14 9.81 -13.67
CA THR A 4 20.83 10.27 -12.45
C THR A 4 22.36 10.13 -12.53
N PHE A 5 22.83 9.33 -13.48
CA PHE A 5 24.23 9.09 -13.83
C PHE A 5 24.40 9.11 -15.35
N ASP A 6 25.40 9.86 -15.82
CA ASP A 6 25.86 9.90 -17.20
C ASP A 6 27.38 9.72 -17.18
N LEU A 7 27.85 8.63 -17.79
CA LEU A 7 29.28 8.30 -17.86
C LEU A 7 30.12 9.45 -18.44
N SER A 8 29.56 10.26 -19.35
CA SER A 8 30.26 11.41 -19.94
C SER A 8 30.63 12.50 -18.92
N GLN A 9 29.95 12.53 -17.77
CA GLN A 9 30.17 13.49 -16.69
C GLN A 9 30.95 12.90 -15.51
N PHE A 10 31.55 11.71 -15.66
CA PHE A 10 32.22 10.97 -14.58
C PHE A 10 33.13 11.85 -13.72
N ASP A 11 34.04 12.62 -14.34
CA ASP A 11 35.03 13.44 -13.62
C ASP A 11 34.42 14.63 -12.86
N LYS A 12 33.19 15.02 -13.20
CA LYS A 12 32.48 16.15 -12.58
C LYS A 12 31.64 15.72 -11.38
N TYR A 13 31.35 14.43 -11.23
CA TYR A 13 30.52 13.96 -10.14
C TYR A 13 31.25 14.00 -8.79
N ARG A 14 30.45 14.20 -7.75
CA ARG A 14 30.79 14.12 -6.34
C ARG A 14 29.72 13.29 -5.65
N GLU A 15 30.05 12.69 -4.50
CA GLU A 15 29.01 12.07 -3.69
C GLU A 15 27.97 13.12 -3.27
N ASP A 16 26.71 12.71 -3.21
CA ASP A 16 25.64 13.56 -2.72
C ASP A 16 24.55 12.72 -2.03
N ASN A 17 23.39 13.33 -1.82
CA ASN A 17 22.27 12.66 -1.17
C ASN A 17 21.64 11.53 -2.01
N ARG A 18 21.97 11.40 -3.29
CA ARG A 18 21.42 10.41 -4.22
C ARG A 18 22.50 9.71 -5.05
N ARG A 19 23.78 10.01 -4.87
CA ARG A 19 24.92 9.33 -5.50
C ARG A 19 25.92 8.89 -4.43
N GLU A 20 26.24 7.60 -4.44
CA GLU A 20 27.22 6.99 -3.55
C GLU A 20 28.23 6.19 -4.37
N VAL A 21 29.53 6.34 -4.09
CA VAL A 21 30.58 5.49 -4.67
C VAL A 21 31.12 4.49 -3.64
N LYS A 22 31.36 3.25 -4.06
CA LYS A 22 31.96 2.24 -3.17
C LYS A 22 33.04 1.43 -3.89
N LYS A 23 34.14 1.19 -3.17
CA LYS A 23 35.19 0.26 -3.61
C LYS A 23 34.64 -1.16 -3.60
N ALA A 24 34.88 -1.94 -4.65
CA ALA A 24 34.48 -3.35 -4.72
C ALA A 24 35.69 -4.30 -4.88
N ASN A 25 36.88 -3.85 -4.46
CA ASN A 25 38.11 -4.64 -4.54
C ASN A 25 38.01 -5.79 -3.52
N GLY A 26 37.72 -7.00 -4.01
CA GLY A 26 37.56 -8.19 -3.18
C GLY A 26 36.11 -8.69 -3.04
N GLY A 27 35.14 -8.08 -3.71
CA GLY A 27 33.74 -8.52 -3.72
C GLY A 27 32.75 -7.40 -3.38
N LEU A 28 31.51 -7.77 -3.07
CA LEU A 28 30.46 -6.81 -2.71
C LEU A 28 30.71 -6.20 -1.33
N PRO A 29 30.71 -4.86 -1.22
CA PRO A 29 30.86 -4.19 0.06
C PRO A 29 29.70 -4.52 1.00
N ILE A 30 29.98 -4.71 2.29
CA ILE A 30 28.92 -4.92 3.28
C ILE A 30 28.05 -3.66 3.41
N SER A 31 28.67 -2.47 3.34
CA SER A 31 27.99 -1.16 3.40
C SER A 31 27.13 -0.85 2.17
N LEU A 32 27.20 -1.65 1.09
CA LEU A 32 26.28 -1.53 -0.04
C LEU A 32 24.82 -1.66 0.40
N TRP A 33 24.56 -2.58 1.32
CA TRP A 33 23.20 -2.93 1.74
C TRP A 33 22.59 -1.85 2.65
N ASP A 34 23.44 -1.16 3.42
CA ASP A 34 23.04 -0.01 4.23
C ASP A 34 22.58 1.13 3.30
N THR A 35 23.35 1.43 2.26
CA THR A 35 23.00 2.43 1.24
C THR A 35 21.78 2.03 0.42
N TYR A 36 21.64 0.75 0.04
CA TYR A 36 20.45 0.26 -0.65
C TYR A 36 19.18 0.50 0.18
N SER A 37 19.21 0.13 1.48
CA SER A 37 18.09 0.41 2.39
C SER A 37 17.83 1.92 2.53
N ALA A 38 18.89 2.72 2.68
CA ALA A 38 18.78 4.17 2.83
C ALA A 38 18.14 4.85 1.59
N PHE A 39 18.58 4.48 0.38
CA PHE A 39 18.04 5.01 -0.87
C PHE A 39 16.59 4.57 -1.09
N ALA A 40 16.30 3.29 -0.91
CA ALA A 40 14.95 2.75 -1.05
C ALA A 40 13.94 3.42 -0.09
N ASN A 41 14.34 3.66 1.17
CA ASN A 41 13.49 4.31 2.16
C ASN A 41 13.37 5.83 1.98
N CYS A 42 14.25 6.48 1.23
CA CYS A 42 14.25 7.92 0.98
C CYS A 42 13.77 8.27 -0.43
N TYR A 43 14.67 8.78 -1.30
CA TYR A 43 14.34 9.38 -2.59
C TYR A 43 14.81 8.53 -3.79
N GLY A 44 15.25 7.28 -3.53
CA GLY A 44 16.07 6.53 -4.48
C GLY A 44 17.43 7.21 -4.72
N GLY A 45 18.26 6.58 -5.54
CA GLY A 45 19.60 7.06 -5.84
C GLY A 45 20.36 6.11 -6.76
N VAL A 46 21.64 6.38 -6.94
CA VAL A 46 22.56 5.55 -7.72
C VAL A 46 23.75 5.16 -6.86
N ILE A 47 24.07 3.88 -6.85
CA ILE A 47 25.25 3.32 -6.18
C ILE A 47 26.23 2.88 -7.27
N ILE A 48 27.46 3.37 -7.20
CA ILE A 48 28.49 3.10 -8.20
C ILE A 48 29.61 2.29 -7.54
N LEU A 49 29.72 1.02 -7.93
CA LEU A 49 30.76 0.11 -7.45
C LEU A 49 31.99 0.16 -8.34
N GLY A 50 33.16 0.01 -7.72
CA GLY A 50 34.45 0.05 -8.42
C GLY A 50 35.04 1.45 -8.51
N VAL A 51 34.53 2.39 -7.71
CA VAL A 51 34.98 3.78 -7.64
C VAL A 51 35.30 4.13 -6.20
N LYS A 52 36.30 4.99 -6.01
CA LYS A 52 36.60 5.64 -4.73
C LYS A 52 36.62 7.14 -4.89
N GLU A 53 36.16 7.85 -3.88
CA GLU A 53 36.37 9.29 -3.77
C GLU A 53 37.76 9.56 -3.15
N GLU A 54 38.49 10.50 -3.76
CA GLU A 54 39.77 11.01 -3.28
C GLU A 54 39.55 12.20 -2.34
N LYS A 55 40.61 12.66 -1.66
CA LYS A 55 40.51 13.75 -0.66
C LYS A 55 40.04 15.10 -1.23
N ASP A 56 40.20 15.31 -2.54
CA ASP A 56 39.75 16.49 -3.26
C ASP A 56 38.33 16.34 -3.84
N GLY A 57 37.64 15.24 -3.49
CA GLY A 57 36.32 14.87 -4.00
C GLY A 57 36.35 14.22 -5.39
N SER A 58 37.49 14.19 -6.08
CA SER A 58 37.55 13.54 -7.39
C SER A 58 37.33 12.04 -7.28
N TRP A 59 36.71 11.45 -8.30
CA TRP A 59 36.46 10.02 -8.35
C TRP A 59 37.57 9.31 -9.09
N LYS A 60 37.97 8.15 -8.58
CA LYS A 60 38.96 7.29 -9.21
C LYS A 60 38.45 5.85 -9.26
N THR A 61 38.57 5.23 -10.43
CA THR A 61 38.29 3.80 -10.60
C THR A 61 39.27 2.96 -9.75
N THR A 62 38.77 1.87 -9.19
CA THR A 62 39.58 0.96 -8.36
C THR A 62 39.95 -0.33 -9.06
N GLY A 63 39.59 -0.46 -10.35
CA GLY A 63 39.90 -1.62 -11.20
C GLY A 63 39.11 -2.86 -10.78
N LEU A 64 37.80 -2.86 -11.03
CA LEU A 64 36.90 -3.94 -10.64
C LEU A 64 37.24 -5.24 -11.40
N GLN A 65 37.78 -6.22 -10.69
CA GLN A 65 38.13 -7.52 -11.25
C GLN A 65 36.95 -8.49 -11.18
N ASN A 66 36.80 -9.35 -12.19
CA ASN A 66 35.74 -10.37 -12.26
C ASN A 66 34.31 -9.80 -12.16
N ALA A 67 34.01 -8.78 -12.95
CA ALA A 67 32.70 -8.11 -13.00
C ALA A 67 31.50 -9.08 -13.14
N SER A 68 31.64 -10.14 -13.93
CA SER A 68 30.59 -11.16 -14.10
C SER A 68 30.27 -11.90 -12.80
N LYS A 69 31.30 -12.25 -12.01
CA LYS A 69 31.13 -12.88 -10.70
C LYS A 69 30.49 -11.90 -9.72
N LEU A 70 30.95 -10.64 -9.69
CA LEU A 70 30.38 -9.62 -8.82
C LEU A 70 28.89 -9.38 -9.11
N ARG A 71 28.51 -9.32 -10.40
CA ARG A 71 27.11 -9.18 -10.83
C ARG A 71 26.28 -10.37 -10.36
N LYS A 72 26.80 -11.59 -10.51
CA LYS A 72 26.13 -12.79 -10.03
C LYS A 72 25.93 -12.75 -8.50
N ASP A 73 27.01 -12.49 -7.76
CA ASP A 73 26.96 -12.40 -6.30
C ASP A 73 25.96 -11.32 -5.84
N PHE A 74 25.80 -10.23 -6.61
CA PHE A 74 24.85 -9.16 -6.31
C PHE A 74 23.42 -9.64 -6.43
N TRP A 75 23.08 -10.27 -7.56
CA TRP A 75 21.74 -10.82 -7.81
C TRP A 75 21.40 -11.95 -6.83
N ASP A 76 22.36 -12.81 -6.50
CA ASP A 76 22.18 -13.86 -5.49
C ASP A 76 21.91 -13.27 -4.10
N THR A 77 22.57 -12.14 -3.77
CA THR A 77 22.46 -11.51 -2.44
C THR A 77 21.20 -10.67 -2.29
N ILE A 78 20.82 -9.87 -3.29
CA ILE A 78 19.63 -9.01 -3.22
C ILE A 78 18.32 -9.80 -3.25
N ASN A 79 18.31 -10.95 -3.95
CA ASN A 79 17.15 -11.86 -3.96
C ASN A 79 17.06 -12.75 -2.70
N ASN A 80 18.06 -12.71 -1.82
CA ASN A 80 18.02 -13.44 -0.56
C ASN A 80 17.21 -12.65 0.49
N SER A 81 16.00 -13.11 0.78
CA SER A 81 15.08 -12.51 1.76
C SER A 81 15.64 -12.39 3.18
N LYS A 82 16.65 -13.20 3.53
CA LYS A 82 17.36 -13.09 4.81
C LYS A 82 18.32 -11.90 4.84
N LYS A 83 18.80 -11.46 3.68
CA LYS A 83 19.73 -10.34 3.55
C LYS A 83 19.02 -9.02 3.29
N VAL A 84 18.04 -9.00 2.41
CA VAL A 84 17.21 -7.83 2.08
C VAL A 84 15.75 -8.29 2.07
N ASN A 85 14.85 -7.60 2.77
CA ASN A 85 13.45 -8.04 2.86
C ASN A 85 12.69 -7.96 1.53
N ILE A 86 13.05 -7.01 0.66
CA ILE A 86 12.44 -6.81 -0.66
C ILE A 86 13.47 -6.36 -1.70
N ASN A 87 13.49 -7.03 -2.85
CA ASN A 87 14.23 -6.60 -4.03
C ASN A 87 13.35 -5.65 -4.85
N LEU A 88 13.82 -4.42 -5.06
CA LEU A 88 13.13 -3.40 -5.86
C LEU A 88 13.69 -3.26 -7.28
N LEU A 89 14.75 -4.01 -7.61
CA LEU A 89 15.51 -3.85 -8.84
C LEU A 89 15.12 -4.88 -9.89
N SER A 90 15.13 -4.43 -11.14
CA SER A 90 15.08 -5.22 -12.36
C SER A 90 16.47 -5.28 -13.03
N GLU A 91 16.64 -6.12 -14.05
CA GLU A 91 17.94 -6.22 -14.75
C GLU A 91 18.38 -4.88 -15.36
N ASP A 92 17.43 -4.05 -15.79
CA ASP A 92 17.70 -2.75 -16.40
C ASP A 92 18.19 -1.70 -15.38
N ASP A 93 17.99 -1.93 -14.08
CA ASP A 93 18.46 -1.05 -13.02
C ASP A 93 19.94 -1.28 -12.67
N VAL A 94 20.60 -2.27 -13.28
CA VAL A 94 22.00 -2.63 -12.99
C VAL A 94 22.82 -2.68 -14.26
N GLU A 95 23.63 -1.65 -14.47
CA GLU A 95 24.42 -1.46 -15.67
C GLU A 95 25.92 -1.59 -15.40
N MET A 96 26.67 -2.03 -16.41
CA MET A 96 28.13 -2.15 -16.35
C MET A 96 28.75 -1.20 -17.38
N TYR A 97 29.75 -0.44 -16.97
CA TYR A 97 30.41 0.55 -17.82
C TYR A 97 31.93 0.33 -17.83
N GLU A 98 32.57 0.54 -18.98
CA GLU A 98 34.02 0.67 -19.10
C GLU A 98 34.40 2.16 -19.01
N VAL A 99 35.39 2.50 -18.19
CA VAL A 99 35.80 3.87 -17.88
C VAL A 99 37.30 4.05 -18.15
N GLY A 100 37.61 5.14 -18.87
CA GLY A 100 38.98 5.55 -19.18
C GLY A 100 39.71 4.63 -20.15
N ASP A 101 40.94 5.02 -20.48
CA ASP A 101 41.78 4.30 -21.47
C ASP A 101 42.19 2.90 -21.01
N ASN A 102 42.23 2.69 -19.69
CA ASN A 102 42.57 1.40 -19.08
C ASN A 102 41.40 0.40 -19.10
N LYS A 103 40.22 0.80 -19.60
CA LYS A 103 38.99 -0.01 -19.63
C LYS A 103 38.63 -0.59 -18.26
N ASP A 104 38.76 0.23 -17.23
CA ASP A 104 38.32 -0.17 -15.89
C ASP A 104 36.81 -0.33 -15.87
N VAL A 105 36.32 -1.42 -15.28
CA VAL A 105 34.89 -1.67 -15.22
C VAL A 105 34.30 -1.08 -13.94
N ILE A 106 33.13 -0.46 -14.04
CA ILE A 106 32.29 -0.04 -12.91
C ILE A 106 30.90 -0.66 -13.04
N MET A 107 30.22 -0.86 -11.91
CA MET A 107 28.82 -1.30 -11.87
C MET A 107 27.97 -0.18 -11.28
N VAL A 108 26.92 0.20 -11.99
CA VAL A 108 26.01 1.28 -11.62
C VAL A 108 24.65 0.66 -11.29
N ILE A 109 24.16 0.94 -10.09
CA ILE A 109 22.91 0.37 -9.56
C ILE A 109 21.96 1.52 -9.29
N TYR A 110 20.86 1.58 -10.03
CA TYR A 110 19.80 2.57 -9.84
C TYR A 110 18.78 2.04 -8.83
N VAL A 111 18.80 2.58 -7.61
CA VAL A 111 17.87 2.18 -6.55
C VAL A 111 16.63 3.07 -6.63
N PRO A 112 15.45 2.52 -6.97
CA PRO A 112 14.21 3.30 -6.97
C PRO A 112 13.79 3.61 -5.53
N MET A 113 13.02 4.69 -5.38
CA MET A 113 12.31 4.93 -4.14
C MET A 113 11.25 3.84 -3.94
N ALA A 114 11.26 3.17 -2.79
CA ALA A 114 10.24 2.19 -2.44
C ALA A 114 8.87 2.87 -2.32
N LYS A 115 7.80 2.17 -2.73
CA LYS A 115 6.42 2.61 -2.50
C LYS A 115 6.12 2.62 -0.99
N ARG A 116 5.07 3.35 -0.56
CA ARG A 116 4.70 3.42 0.87
C ARG A 116 4.42 2.04 1.46
N GLU A 117 3.68 1.19 0.75
CA GLU A 117 3.42 -0.21 1.14
C GLU A 117 4.67 -1.11 1.19
N GLN A 118 5.76 -0.72 0.52
CA GLN A 118 7.01 -1.49 0.52
C GLN A 118 7.98 -1.04 1.62
N LYS A 119 7.68 0.07 2.31
CA LYS A 119 8.49 0.58 3.41
C LYS A 119 8.03 -0.04 4.74
N PRO A 120 8.96 -0.38 5.65
CA PRO A 120 10.40 -0.19 5.55
C PRO A 120 11.11 -1.26 4.69
N VAL A 121 12.10 -0.82 3.90
CA VAL A 121 13.10 -1.72 3.30
C VAL A 121 14.24 -1.89 4.30
N TYR A 122 14.49 -3.13 4.75
CA TYR A 122 15.45 -3.46 5.80
C TYR A 122 16.32 -4.66 5.44
N ILE A 123 17.47 -4.75 6.10
CA ILE A 123 18.49 -5.78 5.86
C ILE A 123 18.66 -6.74 7.04
N ASN A 124 19.26 -7.90 6.77
CA ASN A 124 19.65 -8.93 7.76
C ASN A 124 18.50 -9.46 8.64
N ASN A 125 17.26 -9.40 8.14
CA ASN A 125 16.05 -9.79 8.87
C ASN A 125 15.83 -9.05 10.21
N ASP A 126 16.35 -7.82 10.35
CA ASP A 126 16.14 -6.99 11.53
C ASP A 126 15.47 -5.67 11.11
N ILE A 127 14.17 -5.53 11.38
CA ILE A 127 13.41 -4.35 10.98
C ILE A 127 13.81 -3.09 11.76
N PHE A 128 14.24 -3.21 13.02
CA PHE A 128 14.51 -2.02 13.86
C PHE A 128 15.95 -1.54 13.73
N ASN A 129 16.90 -2.46 13.55
CA ASN A 129 18.31 -2.10 13.38
C ASN A 129 18.77 -2.22 11.92
N GLY A 130 18.05 -2.90 11.04
CA GLY A 130 18.40 -3.05 9.63
C GLY A 130 17.70 -2.07 8.70
N THR A 131 16.94 -1.09 9.22
CA THR A 131 16.32 -0.03 8.41
C THR A 131 17.18 1.22 8.43
N PHE A 132 17.59 1.70 7.26
CA PHE A 132 18.40 2.91 7.10
C PHE A 132 17.63 4.02 6.39
N ARG A 133 18.06 5.26 6.64
CA ARG A 133 17.62 6.46 5.93
C ARG A 133 18.84 7.29 5.54
N ARG A 134 18.73 7.98 4.41
CA ARG A 134 19.72 8.97 4.00
C ARG A 134 19.54 10.27 4.77
N ASN A 135 20.63 10.86 5.23
CA ASN A 135 20.65 12.24 5.72
C ASN A 135 21.93 12.90 5.22
N TYR A 136 21.79 13.95 4.41
CA TYR A 136 22.91 14.50 3.64
C TYR A 136 23.61 13.38 2.83
N GLU A 137 24.90 13.14 3.02
CA GLU A 137 25.70 12.09 2.37
C GLU A 137 25.85 10.82 3.23
N GLY A 138 25.21 10.73 4.40
CA GLY A 138 25.37 9.59 5.31
C GLY A 138 24.17 8.64 5.32
N ASP A 139 24.45 7.35 5.52
CA ASP A 139 23.46 6.31 5.82
C ASP A 139 23.32 6.16 7.34
N TYR A 140 22.12 6.43 7.86
CA TYR A 140 21.86 6.39 9.31
C TYR A 140 20.74 5.42 9.62
N HIS A 141 20.87 4.70 10.74
CA HIS A 141 19.78 3.87 11.25
C HIS A 141 18.53 4.71 11.51
N CYS A 142 17.39 4.21 11.03
CA CYS A 142 16.10 4.76 11.39
C CYS A 142 15.87 4.59 12.90
N THR A 143 15.30 5.62 13.53
CA THR A 143 14.84 5.48 14.91
C THR A 143 13.65 4.52 14.97
N ARG A 144 13.42 3.88 16.12
CA ARG A 144 12.24 3.03 16.31
C ARG A 144 10.93 3.74 15.98
N LEU A 145 10.84 5.04 16.24
CA LEU A 145 9.67 5.85 15.89
C LEU A 145 9.49 5.97 14.37
N GLN A 146 10.58 6.22 13.64
CA GLN A 146 10.55 6.29 12.17
C GLN A 146 10.12 4.97 11.54
N VAL A 147 10.66 3.84 12.02
CA VAL A 147 10.26 2.51 11.55
C VAL A 147 8.77 2.26 11.83
N LYS A 148 8.28 2.60 13.04
CA LYS A 148 6.85 2.50 13.37
C LYS A 148 5.97 3.41 12.52
N THR A 149 6.45 4.58 12.12
CA THR A 149 5.73 5.46 11.20
C THR A 149 5.65 4.83 9.81
N MET A 150 6.75 4.28 9.29
CA MET A 150 6.73 3.56 8.00
C MET A 150 5.74 2.39 8.03
N LEU A 151 5.74 1.58 9.09
CA LEU A 151 4.79 0.47 9.27
C LEU A 151 3.32 0.91 9.36
N ARG A 152 3.07 2.10 9.93
CA ARG A 152 1.72 2.68 9.98
C ARG A 152 1.28 3.17 8.60
N ASP A 153 2.20 3.81 7.89
CA ASP A 153 1.99 4.33 6.54
C ASP A 153 1.98 3.22 5.49
N GLN A 154 2.42 2.00 5.86
CA GLN A 154 2.34 0.77 5.07
C GLN A 154 0.90 0.26 4.90
N THR A 155 -0.12 1.05 5.26
CA THR A 155 -1.52 0.67 5.09
C THR A 155 -1.69 0.28 3.63
N GLU A 156 -1.92 -1.01 3.41
CA GLU A 156 -1.95 -1.65 2.10
C GLU A 156 -2.91 -0.87 1.19
N ARG A 157 -2.59 -0.70 -0.10
CA ARG A 157 -3.62 -0.83 -1.14
C ARG A 157 -4.26 -2.21 -0.96
N THR A 158 -5.14 -2.34 0.02
CA THR A 158 -6.02 -3.49 0.20
C THR A 158 -6.88 -3.58 -1.07
N MET A 159 -7.32 -4.78 -1.48
CA MET A 159 -8.10 -4.95 -2.73
C MET A 159 -9.34 -4.05 -2.79
N ASP A 160 -9.85 -3.62 -1.64
CA ASP A 160 -10.98 -2.72 -1.49
C ASP A 160 -10.64 -1.26 -1.89
N MET A 161 -9.37 -0.84 -1.91
CA MET A 161 -8.92 0.47 -2.39
C MET A 161 -8.56 0.49 -3.89
N GLU A 162 -8.69 -0.64 -4.59
CA GLU A 162 -8.50 -0.72 -6.04
C GLU A 162 -9.51 0.19 -6.74
N VAL A 163 -9.04 1.03 -7.66
CA VAL A 163 -9.89 1.89 -8.49
C VAL A 163 -10.42 1.07 -9.65
N LEU A 164 -11.74 1.03 -9.82
CA LEU A 164 -12.39 0.33 -10.91
C LEU A 164 -12.45 1.24 -12.15
N ASP A 165 -11.33 1.39 -12.84
CA ASP A 165 -11.14 2.36 -13.94
C ASP A 165 -12.13 2.20 -15.10
N LYS A 166 -12.71 1.01 -15.26
CA LYS A 166 -13.70 0.71 -16.30
C LYS A 166 -15.15 1.00 -15.89
N VAL A 167 -15.36 1.38 -14.63
CA VAL A 167 -16.68 1.57 -14.05
C VAL A 167 -16.96 3.07 -13.88
N PRO A 168 -18.00 3.61 -14.51
CA PRO A 168 -18.38 5.00 -14.30
C PRO A 168 -18.84 5.23 -12.85
N ILE A 169 -18.59 6.42 -12.29
CA ILE A 169 -19.03 6.75 -10.92
C ILE A 169 -20.55 6.68 -10.75
N GLU A 170 -21.27 6.89 -11.86
CA GLU A 170 -22.72 6.83 -11.98
C GLU A 170 -23.30 5.42 -11.77
N ASP A 171 -22.48 4.36 -11.84
CA ASP A 171 -22.92 2.97 -11.58
C ASP A 171 -23.08 2.67 -10.08
N LEU A 172 -22.75 3.63 -9.20
CA LEU A 172 -23.08 3.57 -7.79
C LEU A 172 -24.55 3.95 -7.55
N ASN A 173 -25.19 3.26 -6.61
CA ASN A 173 -26.53 3.53 -6.12
C ASN A 173 -26.55 4.76 -5.21
N TYR A 174 -26.90 5.92 -5.77
CA TYR A 174 -26.94 7.20 -5.06
C TYR A 174 -27.99 7.24 -3.94
N ASP A 175 -29.09 6.48 -4.04
CA ASP A 175 -30.07 6.38 -2.95
C ASP A 175 -29.43 5.79 -1.69
N THR A 176 -28.62 4.74 -1.84
CA THR A 176 -27.86 4.12 -0.76
C THR A 176 -26.80 5.08 -0.21
N ILE A 177 -26.09 5.80 -1.08
CA ILE A 177 -25.09 6.80 -0.69
C ILE A 177 -25.74 7.91 0.15
N HIS A 178 -26.85 8.46 -0.30
CA HIS A 178 -27.58 9.51 0.41
C HIS A 178 -28.15 9.00 1.73
N GLY A 179 -28.68 7.77 1.77
CA GLY A 179 -29.13 7.12 3.00
C GLY A 179 -28.00 6.95 4.02
N TYR A 180 -26.84 6.46 3.57
CA TYR A 180 -25.64 6.34 4.39
C TYR A 180 -25.16 7.70 4.92
N ARG A 181 -25.13 8.72 4.04
CA ARG A 181 -24.74 10.08 4.39
C ARG A 181 -25.67 10.72 5.42
N ASN A 182 -26.98 10.52 5.29
CA ASN A 182 -27.96 11.00 6.27
C ASN A 182 -27.83 10.31 7.63
N SER A 183 -27.46 9.03 7.64
CA SER A 183 -27.19 8.27 8.86
C SER A 183 -25.91 8.77 9.54
N HIS A 184 -24.86 9.08 8.75
CA HIS A 184 -23.62 9.69 9.23
C HIS A 184 -23.88 11.07 9.88
N ARG A 185 -24.71 11.92 9.26
CA ARG A 185 -25.11 13.23 9.83
C ARG A 185 -25.80 13.10 11.18
N SER A 186 -26.77 12.18 11.28
CA SER A 186 -27.54 11.95 12.51
C SER A 186 -26.68 11.49 13.70
N LEU A 187 -25.53 10.87 13.43
CA LEU A 187 -24.61 10.38 14.47
C LEU A 187 -23.55 11.42 14.88
N LYS A 188 -23.24 12.38 13.99
CA LYS A 188 -22.19 13.40 14.19
C LYS A 188 -22.62 14.73 13.57
N GLU A 189 -23.45 15.48 14.28
CA GLU A 189 -23.85 16.83 13.87
C GLU A 189 -22.63 17.76 13.73
N GLY A 190 -22.58 18.53 12.64
CA GLY A 190 -21.51 19.50 12.39
C GLY A 190 -20.25 18.92 11.75
N HIS A 191 -20.30 17.69 11.23
CA HIS A 191 -19.15 17.09 10.57
C HIS A 191 -18.78 17.83 9.27
N PRO A 192 -17.48 18.05 8.93
CA PRO A 192 -17.07 18.74 7.70
C PRO A 192 -17.67 18.15 6.42
N PHE A 193 -18.00 16.86 6.43
CA PHE A 193 -18.60 16.13 5.32
C PHE A 193 -20.02 16.57 4.95
N GLU A 194 -20.69 17.36 5.80
CA GLU A 194 -22.00 17.92 5.50
C GLU A 194 -21.99 18.83 4.28
N ARG A 195 -20.89 19.55 4.07
CA ARG A 195 -20.77 20.61 3.05
C ARG A 195 -20.19 20.11 1.74
N LEU A 196 -19.74 18.86 1.68
CA LEU A 196 -19.11 18.27 0.50
C LEU A 196 -20.15 18.00 -0.59
N SER A 197 -19.74 18.09 -1.85
CA SER A 197 -20.48 17.45 -2.95
C SER A 197 -20.45 15.92 -2.79
N ASP A 198 -21.29 15.18 -3.53
CA ASP A 198 -21.29 13.72 -3.43
C ASP A 198 -19.96 13.11 -3.90
N HIS A 199 -19.34 13.67 -4.94
CA HIS A 199 -18.02 13.25 -5.41
C HIS A 199 -16.93 13.44 -4.35
N GLU A 200 -16.90 14.61 -3.70
CA GLU A 200 -15.97 14.89 -2.61
C GLU A 200 -16.24 14.01 -1.40
N TYR A 201 -17.52 13.75 -1.09
CA TYR A 201 -17.92 12.86 -0.01
C TYR A 201 -17.44 11.42 -0.27
N LEU A 202 -17.73 10.87 -1.45
CA LEU A 202 -17.32 9.51 -1.85
C LEU A 202 -15.81 9.35 -1.79
N ARG A 203 -15.05 10.35 -2.24
CA ARG A 203 -13.59 10.37 -2.11
C ARG A 203 -13.12 10.43 -0.67
N SER A 204 -13.78 11.23 0.15
CA SER A 204 -13.44 11.38 1.57
C SER A 204 -13.71 10.11 2.38
N ILE A 205 -14.70 9.30 1.97
CA ILE A 205 -15.01 8.01 2.61
C ILE A 205 -14.31 6.81 1.96
N GLY A 206 -13.43 7.03 0.99
CA GLY A 206 -12.69 5.97 0.29
C GLY A 206 -13.53 5.12 -0.67
N ALA A 207 -14.77 5.53 -0.98
CA ALA A 207 -15.65 4.83 -1.92
C ALA A 207 -15.34 5.19 -3.39
N ALA A 208 -14.58 6.26 -3.64
CA ALA A 208 -14.15 6.66 -4.96
C ALA A 208 -12.76 7.26 -4.92
N ALA A 209 -12.01 7.16 -6.01
CA ALA A 209 -10.69 7.76 -6.15
C ALA A 209 -10.45 8.20 -7.59
N ILE A 210 -9.47 9.10 -7.76
CA ILE A 210 -9.09 9.58 -9.09
C ILE A 210 -8.21 8.50 -9.75
N SER A 211 -8.63 8.03 -10.91
CA SER A 211 -7.88 7.07 -11.73
C SER A 211 -6.53 7.65 -12.13
N GLU A 212 -5.48 6.84 -12.01
CA GLU A 212 -4.17 7.15 -12.57
C GLU A 212 -4.15 6.99 -14.12
N GLU A 213 -5.10 6.24 -14.70
CA GLU A 213 -5.18 5.98 -16.14
C GLU A 213 -5.80 7.15 -16.92
N ASP A 214 -6.94 7.66 -16.46
CA ASP A 214 -7.70 8.67 -17.21
C ASP A 214 -7.93 9.99 -16.47
N GLY A 215 -7.49 10.07 -15.21
CA GLY A 215 -7.59 11.27 -14.37
C GLY A 215 -9.01 11.61 -13.90
N LYS A 216 -10.00 10.72 -14.08
CA LYS A 216 -11.38 10.92 -13.63
C LYS A 216 -11.67 10.19 -12.33
N LEU A 217 -12.80 10.54 -11.71
CA LEU A 217 -13.27 9.88 -10.50
C LEU A 217 -13.96 8.56 -10.85
N HIS A 218 -13.49 7.47 -10.26
CA HIS A 218 -14.06 6.14 -10.42
C HIS A 218 -14.35 5.51 -9.06
N PRO A 219 -15.31 4.59 -8.96
CA PRO A 219 -15.53 3.81 -7.75
C PRO A 219 -14.27 3.04 -7.36
N THR A 220 -14.04 2.92 -6.06
CA THR A 220 -13.14 1.87 -5.55
C THR A 220 -13.90 0.54 -5.47
N ALA A 221 -13.18 -0.58 -5.35
CA ALA A 221 -13.76 -1.88 -5.04
C ALA A 221 -14.64 -1.85 -3.78
N ALA A 222 -14.21 -1.13 -2.72
CA ALA A 222 -15.01 -0.87 -1.53
C ALA A 222 -16.29 -0.10 -1.86
N GLY A 223 -16.17 0.97 -2.66
CA GLY A 223 -17.31 1.77 -3.09
C GLY A 223 -18.33 0.94 -3.86
N MET A 224 -17.87 0.08 -4.76
CA MET A 224 -18.72 -0.85 -5.51
C MET A 224 -19.43 -1.84 -4.58
N LEU A 225 -18.74 -2.47 -3.63
CA LEU A 225 -19.38 -3.40 -2.69
C LEU A 225 -20.38 -2.71 -1.76
N MET A 226 -20.06 -1.49 -1.30
CA MET A 226 -20.88 -0.75 -0.35
C MET A 226 -22.09 -0.06 -0.98
N PHE A 227 -21.92 0.44 -2.21
CA PHE A 227 -22.89 1.34 -2.83
C PHE A 227 -23.25 0.95 -4.26
N GLY A 228 -22.68 -0.09 -4.88
CA GLY A 228 -23.12 -0.56 -6.18
C GLY A 228 -24.52 -1.17 -6.15
N ASP A 229 -25.08 -1.49 -7.30
CA ASP A 229 -26.19 -2.45 -7.40
C ASP A 229 -25.63 -3.86 -7.58
N GLU A 230 -26.33 -4.88 -7.08
CA GLU A 230 -25.88 -6.28 -7.12
C GLU A 230 -25.43 -6.71 -8.53
N TYR A 231 -26.18 -6.32 -9.56
CA TYR A 231 -25.85 -6.68 -10.94
C TYR A 231 -24.51 -6.09 -11.43
N ASN A 232 -24.06 -4.96 -10.87
CA ASN A 232 -22.75 -4.37 -11.11
C ASN A 232 -21.70 -5.03 -10.22
N ILE A 233 -22.03 -5.28 -8.95
CA ILE A 233 -21.12 -5.92 -8.00
C ILE A 233 -20.68 -7.30 -8.53
N VAL A 234 -21.61 -8.16 -8.96
CA VAL A 234 -21.28 -9.53 -9.40
C VAL A 234 -20.47 -9.59 -10.70
N ARG A 235 -20.45 -8.51 -11.50
CA ARG A 235 -19.58 -8.42 -12.68
C ARG A 235 -18.10 -8.29 -12.31
N HIS A 236 -17.83 -7.66 -11.17
CA HIS A 236 -16.47 -7.47 -10.63
C HIS A 236 -16.13 -8.52 -9.58
N PHE A 237 -17.12 -8.99 -8.83
CA PHE A 237 -17.00 -9.96 -7.75
C PHE A 237 -18.00 -11.10 -7.96
N PRO A 238 -17.70 -12.07 -8.85
CA PRO A 238 -18.65 -13.14 -9.21
C PRO A 238 -19.13 -14.00 -8.03
N GLU A 239 -18.31 -14.09 -6.98
CA GLU A 239 -18.61 -14.84 -5.76
C GLU A 239 -19.36 -14.01 -4.70
N TYR A 240 -19.74 -12.77 -5.03
CA TYR A 240 -20.47 -11.90 -4.10
C TYR A 240 -21.87 -12.44 -3.84
N PHE A 241 -22.17 -12.70 -2.57
CA PHE A 241 -23.49 -13.10 -2.14
C PHE A 241 -23.72 -12.76 -0.66
N LEU A 242 -24.72 -11.93 -0.39
CA LEU A 242 -25.25 -11.69 0.95
C LEU A 242 -26.53 -12.48 1.18
N ASP A 243 -26.63 -13.13 2.33
CA ASP A 243 -27.77 -13.94 2.75
C ASP A 243 -27.94 -13.87 4.27
N TYR A 244 -29.06 -13.30 4.69
CA TYR A 244 -29.52 -13.30 6.06
C TYR A 244 -30.70 -14.26 6.18
N ARG A 245 -30.66 -15.10 7.20
CA ARG A 245 -31.72 -16.06 7.55
C ARG A 245 -32.04 -15.94 9.02
N GLU A 246 -33.33 -15.89 9.33
CA GLU A 246 -33.85 -15.94 10.69
C GLU A 246 -34.62 -17.25 10.89
N GLU A 247 -34.45 -17.89 12.03
CA GLU A 247 -35.06 -19.18 12.37
C GLU A 247 -35.73 -19.09 13.75
N LEU A 248 -36.97 -18.57 13.80
CA LEU A 248 -37.75 -18.44 15.04
C LEU A 248 -38.63 -19.67 15.34
N ASP A 249 -39.07 -20.40 14.31
CA ASP A 249 -39.92 -21.59 14.43
C ASP A 249 -39.18 -22.83 13.92
N PRO A 250 -38.91 -23.84 14.79
CA PRO A 250 -38.23 -25.09 14.41
C PRO A 250 -38.93 -25.92 13.32
N THR A 251 -40.20 -25.64 13.02
CA THR A 251 -40.99 -26.35 12.01
C THR A 251 -40.90 -25.73 10.62
N THR A 252 -40.40 -24.50 10.50
CA THR A 252 -40.18 -23.81 9.22
C THR A 252 -38.69 -23.71 8.91
N ARG A 253 -38.33 -23.75 7.62
CA ARG A 253 -36.91 -23.73 7.21
C ARG A 253 -36.22 -22.39 7.51
N TRP A 254 -36.98 -21.30 7.50
CA TRP A 254 -36.59 -19.95 7.95
C TRP A 254 -37.86 -19.12 8.15
N SER A 255 -37.91 -18.28 9.19
CA SER A 255 -38.99 -17.33 9.47
C SER A 255 -38.89 -16.06 8.64
N ASP A 256 -37.66 -15.65 8.30
CA ASP A 256 -37.37 -14.52 7.41
C ASP A 256 -36.07 -14.79 6.65
N ARG A 257 -35.99 -14.30 5.42
CA ARG A 257 -34.79 -14.43 4.59
C ARG A 257 -34.61 -13.20 3.70
N LEU A 258 -33.41 -12.63 3.72
CA LEU A 258 -33.01 -11.54 2.85
C LEU A 258 -31.75 -11.96 2.09
N GLN A 259 -31.80 -11.95 0.76
CA GLN A 259 -30.67 -12.29 -0.09
C GLN A 259 -30.40 -11.18 -1.11
N SER A 260 -29.12 -10.98 -1.43
CA SER A 260 -28.64 -9.99 -2.42
C SER A 260 -29.21 -10.20 -3.82
N SER A 261 -29.33 -11.44 -4.27
CA SER A 261 -29.82 -11.80 -5.60
C SER A 261 -31.36 -11.79 -5.75
N SER A 262 -32.10 -11.23 -4.80
CA SER A 262 -33.58 -11.20 -4.89
C SER A 262 -34.09 -10.21 -5.93
N GLY A 263 -33.31 -9.18 -6.27
CA GLY A 263 -33.73 -8.10 -7.17
C GLY A 263 -34.75 -7.13 -6.56
N GLU A 264 -35.09 -7.28 -5.28
CA GLU A 264 -36.10 -6.46 -4.59
C GLU A 264 -35.49 -5.20 -3.94
N TRP A 265 -34.17 -5.10 -3.91
CA TRP A 265 -33.39 -4.03 -3.29
C TRP A 265 -32.01 -3.94 -3.95
N SER A 266 -31.22 -2.94 -3.58
CA SER A 266 -29.91 -2.67 -4.21
C SER A 266 -28.93 -3.84 -4.14
N GLY A 267 -29.07 -4.69 -3.12
CA GLY A 267 -28.25 -5.88 -2.92
C GLY A 267 -26.85 -5.60 -2.36
N ASN A 268 -26.49 -4.33 -2.13
CA ASN A 268 -25.18 -3.93 -1.62
C ASN A 268 -25.02 -4.09 -0.10
N VAL A 269 -23.77 -4.00 0.36
CA VAL A 269 -23.43 -4.22 1.77
C VAL A 269 -24.07 -3.16 2.68
N CYS A 270 -24.17 -1.90 2.24
CA CYS A 270 -24.72 -0.82 3.05
C CYS A 270 -26.22 -1.00 3.32
N ASP A 271 -27.00 -1.20 2.27
CA ASP A 271 -28.45 -1.42 2.35
C ASP A 271 -28.74 -2.73 3.11
N PHE A 272 -27.93 -3.77 2.91
CA PHE A 272 -28.03 -5.02 3.67
C PHE A 272 -27.89 -4.77 5.17
N TYR A 273 -26.84 -4.03 5.56
CA TYR A 273 -26.57 -3.70 6.95
C TYR A 273 -27.77 -3.03 7.59
N PHE A 274 -28.32 -1.98 6.97
CA PHE A 274 -29.45 -1.25 7.55
C PHE A 274 -30.73 -2.09 7.59
N ARG A 275 -31.00 -2.91 6.56
CA ARG A 275 -32.17 -3.81 6.53
C ARG A 275 -32.10 -4.88 7.63
N VAL A 276 -30.95 -5.51 7.81
CA VAL A 276 -30.74 -6.54 8.83
C VAL A 276 -30.68 -5.94 10.23
N TYR A 277 -29.97 -4.83 10.41
CA TYR A 277 -29.86 -4.13 11.70
C TYR A 277 -31.24 -3.73 12.24
N ASN A 278 -32.11 -3.19 11.39
CA ASN A 278 -33.47 -2.82 11.80
C ASN A 278 -34.32 -4.04 12.21
N LYS A 279 -34.14 -5.20 11.57
CA LYS A 279 -34.80 -6.46 11.96
C LYS A 279 -34.30 -6.92 13.33
N ILE A 280 -32.99 -6.98 13.53
CA ILE A 280 -32.36 -7.39 14.80
C ILE A 280 -32.80 -6.49 15.96
N ILE A 281 -32.78 -5.15 15.78
CA ILE A 281 -33.18 -4.22 16.86
C ILE A 281 -34.67 -4.32 17.19
N LYS A 282 -35.52 -4.51 16.18
CA LYS A 282 -36.95 -4.66 16.40
C LYS A 282 -37.22 -5.87 17.31
N GLU A 283 -36.58 -7.00 17.04
CA GLU A 283 -36.69 -8.21 17.88
C GLU A 283 -36.09 -8.02 19.28
N LEU A 284 -34.95 -7.32 19.41
CA LEU A 284 -34.37 -6.99 20.72
C LEU A 284 -35.29 -6.12 21.59
N ARG A 285 -36.09 -5.23 20.99
CA ARG A 285 -37.12 -4.45 21.73
C ARG A 285 -38.30 -5.32 22.20
N TYR A 286 -38.57 -6.45 21.56
CA TYR A 286 -39.54 -7.43 22.06
C TYR A 286 -38.94 -8.32 23.15
N LEU A 287 -37.67 -8.68 23.03
CA LEU A 287 -36.91 -9.44 24.03
C LEU A 287 -36.61 -8.65 25.32
N SER A 288 -36.72 -7.31 25.33
CA SER A 288 -36.59 -6.52 26.56
C SER A 288 -37.73 -6.72 27.57
N LYS A 289 -38.71 -7.59 27.28
CA LYS A 289 -39.67 -8.11 28.28
C LYS A 289 -39.25 -9.45 28.91
N TRP A 290 -38.21 -10.13 28.41
CA TRP A 290 -37.68 -11.36 28.98
C TRP A 290 -36.14 -11.38 28.91
N SER A 291 -35.54 -11.00 30.04
CA SER A 291 -34.22 -11.40 30.56
C SER A 291 -33.01 -11.48 29.61
N VAL A 292 -32.13 -10.50 29.82
CA VAL A 292 -30.69 -10.39 29.57
C VAL A 292 -29.91 -11.73 29.51
N VAL A 293 -29.76 -12.35 28.33
CA VAL A 293 -28.59 -13.17 27.94
C VAL A 293 -28.54 -13.24 26.41
N SER A 294 -27.80 -12.36 25.72
CA SER A 294 -27.36 -12.55 24.31
C SER A 294 -26.56 -11.36 23.73
N VAL A 295 -26.54 -10.20 24.40
CA VAL A 295 -25.92 -8.96 23.88
C VAL A 295 -24.39 -9.03 23.72
N LEU A 296 -23.71 -10.08 24.22
CA LEU A 296 -22.25 -10.17 24.14
C LEU A 296 -21.68 -10.66 22.79
N MET A 297 -22.46 -11.33 21.94
CA MET A 297 -21.93 -11.93 20.69
C MET A 297 -21.85 -10.94 19.51
N ILE A 298 -22.68 -9.89 19.50
CA ILE A 298 -22.72 -8.90 18.40
C ILE A 298 -21.60 -7.85 18.52
N LEU A 299 -21.02 -7.69 19.71
CA LEU A 299 -19.92 -6.74 19.99
C LEU A 299 -18.52 -7.25 19.58
N GLN A 300 -18.35 -8.54 19.25
CA GLN A 300 -17.07 -9.08 18.82
C GLN A 300 -16.83 -8.97 17.31
N CYS A 301 -17.86 -9.08 16.46
CA CYS A 301 -17.71 -8.84 15.02
C CYS A 301 -17.56 -7.35 14.66
N THR A 302 -18.14 -6.44 15.45
CA THR A 302 -17.98 -4.99 15.24
C THR A 302 -16.64 -4.44 15.76
N ARG A 303 -15.94 -5.13 16.65
CA ARG A 303 -14.60 -4.69 17.11
C ARG A 303 -13.51 -4.82 16.05
N HIS A 304 -13.67 -5.68 15.05
CA HIS A 304 -12.74 -5.79 13.93
C HIS A 304 -13.06 -4.78 12.80
N PHE A 305 -14.34 -4.48 12.57
CA PHE A 305 -14.74 -3.52 11.52
C PHE A 305 -14.69 -2.04 11.98
N VAL A 306 -15.01 -1.74 13.23
CA VAL A 306 -15.07 -0.33 13.72
C VAL A 306 -13.70 0.25 14.05
N ARG A 307 -12.67 -0.58 14.31
CA ARG A 307 -11.30 -0.09 14.55
C ARG A 307 -10.63 0.51 13.32
N LEU A 308 -11.13 0.23 12.12
CA LEU A 308 -10.64 0.81 10.87
C LEU A 308 -11.20 2.21 10.56
N TRP A 309 -12.14 2.72 11.36
CA TRP A 309 -12.88 3.95 11.02
C TRP A 309 -12.96 5.01 12.14
N GLN A 310 -12.23 4.84 13.24
CA GLN A 310 -12.17 5.83 14.33
C GLN A 310 -10.82 6.54 14.48
N THR A 311 -9.84 6.31 13.60
CA THR A 311 -8.56 7.04 13.60
C THR A 311 -8.10 7.45 12.19
N ALA A 312 -9.04 7.94 11.37
CA ALA A 312 -8.74 8.75 10.20
C ALA A 312 -9.10 10.21 10.50
#